data_AF-A0A507EYJ4-F1
#
_entry.id   AF-A0A507EYJ4-F1
#
_cell.length_a   1.000
_cell.length_b   1.000
_cell.length_c   1.000
_cell.angle_alpha   90.00
_cell.angle_beta   90.00
_cell.angle_gamma   90.00
#
_symmetry.space_group_name_H-M   'P 1'
#
loop_
_entity.id
_entity.type
_entity.pdbx_description
1 polymer ?
#
loop_
_entity_poly.entity_id
_entity_poly.type
_entity_poly.pdbx_seq_one_letter_code
_entity_poly.pdbx_strand_id
1 'polypeptide(L)'
;MGEDQRKRKREDPQEETRSISSLKDSAPSKPPPRRSSKITVAGFPWQYLKIRLTTEPPCALEQVHYRNAINHALQEAFGAVGAAHHVDLLDFEQDCQEGLIRTPYEYVNVD
;
A
#
# COMPACT_ATOMS: atom_id res chain seq x y z
N MET A 1 45.40 -49.15 -15.35
CA MET A 1 45.46 -49.81 -16.66
C MET A 1 45.28 -48.72 -17.71
N GLY A 2 46.18 -48.60 -18.69
CA GLY A 2 46.30 -47.42 -19.58
C GLY A 2 47.00 -46.24 -18.90
N GLU A 3 48.03 -45.54 -19.42
CA GLU A 3 48.72 -45.54 -20.74
C GLU A 3 47.86 -45.08 -21.94
N ASP A 4 48.31 -44.35 -22.98
CA ASP A 4 49.31 -43.26 -23.21
C ASP A 4 48.82 -42.54 -24.55
N GLN A 5 49.45 -41.61 -25.31
CA GLN A 5 50.82 -41.11 -25.44
C GLN A 5 50.93 -39.59 -25.66
N ARG A 6 51.96 -39.01 -25.02
CA ARG A 6 52.72 -37.79 -25.33
C ARG A 6 52.72 -37.31 -26.81
N LYS A 7 52.76 -35.98 -27.01
CA LYS A 7 53.66 -35.20 -27.91
C LYS A 7 53.36 -33.68 -27.76
N ARG A 8 54.20 -32.82 -27.17
CA ARG A 8 55.58 -32.35 -27.48
C ARG A 8 55.71 -31.24 -28.55
N LYS A 9 55.88 -30.01 -28.04
CA LYS A 9 56.93 -29.02 -28.39
C LYS A 9 56.87 -28.31 -29.76
N ARG A 10 56.64 -26.98 -29.72
CA ARG A 10 57.66 -25.91 -29.92
C ARG A 10 57.08 -24.52 -29.67
N GLU A 11 57.86 -23.65 -29.04
CA GLU A 11 57.74 -22.19 -29.14
C GLU A 11 58.44 -21.71 -30.43
N ASP A 12 58.11 -20.51 -30.89
CA ASP A 12 59.07 -19.39 -30.93
C ASP A 12 58.30 -18.04 -30.98
N PRO A 13 58.84 -16.91 -30.47
CA PRO A 13 58.08 -15.68 -30.23
C PRO A 13 58.34 -14.57 -31.28
N GLN A 14 57.49 -13.54 -31.31
CA GLN A 14 57.92 -12.20 -31.74
C GLN A 14 57.12 -11.08 -31.06
N GLU A 15 57.81 -10.00 -30.71
CA GLU A 15 57.26 -8.80 -30.04
C GLU A 15 56.84 -7.71 -31.03
N GLU A 16 56.30 -6.62 -30.48
CA GLU A 16 56.03 -5.32 -31.11
C GLU A 16 54.97 -5.30 -32.25
N THR A 17 53.94 -4.47 -32.15
CA THR A 17 54.09 -3.01 -32.01
C THR A 17 52.92 -2.35 -31.28
N ARG A 18 53.21 -1.24 -30.59
CA ARG A 18 52.17 -0.38 -29.99
C ARG A 18 51.56 0.54 -31.07
N SER A 19 50.24 0.47 -31.24
CA SER A 19 49.46 1.53 -31.87
C SER A 19 48.41 2.03 -30.89
N ILE A 20 48.61 3.27 -30.41
CA ILE A 20 47.75 3.94 -29.43
C ILE A 20 46.63 4.73 -30.16
N SER A 21 45.67 5.21 -29.36
CA SER A 21 44.65 6.19 -29.72
C SER A 21 43.54 5.75 -30.70
N SER A 22 42.37 5.51 -30.12
CA SER A 22 41.14 6.19 -30.55
C SER A 22 40.14 6.14 -29.39
N LEU A 23 40.21 7.15 -28.53
CA LEU A 23 39.11 7.46 -27.62
C LEU A 23 37.91 7.85 -28.48
N LYS A 24 36.97 6.91 -28.70
CA LYS A 24 35.64 7.28 -29.18
C LYS A 24 34.89 7.87 -28.00
N ASP A 25 34.37 9.08 -28.18
CA ASP A 25 33.62 9.78 -27.15
C ASP A 25 32.42 8.95 -26.70
N SER A 26 32.49 8.46 -25.46
CA SER A 26 31.37 7.87 -24.74
C SER A 26 30.39 8.98 -24.36
N ALA A 27 29.67 9.51 -25.37
CA ALA A 27 28.56 10.42 -25.16
C ALA A 27 27.61 9.80 -24.12
N PRO A 28 27.21 10.54 -23.06
CA PRO A 28 26.44 9.97 -21.97
C PRO A 28 25.11 9.44 -22.52
N SER A 29 24.95 8.11 -22.50
CA SER A 29 23.74 7.48 -22.99
C SER A 29 22.55 8.01 -22.19
N LYS A 30 21.60 8.66 -22.88
CA LYS A 30 20.37 9.14 -22.22
C LYS A 30 19.76 7.96 -21.47
N PRO A 31 19.54 8.07 -20.14
CA PRO A 31 18.96 6.96 -19.40
C PRO A 31 17.59 6.62 -20.01
N PRO A 32 17.23 5.33 -20.10
CA PRO A 32 15.97 4.93 -20.71
C PRO A 32 14.82 5.66 -20.03
N PRO A 33 13.80 6.12 -20.79
CA PRO A 33 12.73 6.94 -20.24
C PRO A 33 12.06 6.21 -19.08
N ARG A 34 12.15 6.79 -17.88
CA ARG A 34 11.55 6.22 -16.67
C ARG A 34 10.05 6.10 -16.91
N ARG A 35 9.55 4.85 -17.01
CA ARG A 35 8.13 4.56 -17.20
C ARG A 35 7.38 4.91 -15.92
N SER A 36 6.92 6.16 -15.83
CA SER A 36 6.11 6.65 -14.71
C SER A 36 4.70 6.10 -14.82
N SER A 37 4.39 5.08 -14.02
CA SER A 37 3.02 4.57 -13.86
C SER A 37 2.15 5.65 -13.21
N LYS A 38 1.26 6.28 -13.97
CA LYS A 38 0.21 7.14 -13.40
C LYS A 38 -0.87 6.25 -12.77
N ILE A 39 -0.82 6.11 -11.44
CA ILE A 39 -1.90 5.52 -10.67
C ILE A 39 -2.96 6.60 -10.46
N THR A 40 -4.16 6.41 -11.02
CA THR A 40 -5.34 7.20 -10.66
C THR A 40 -6.12 6.42 -9.61
N VAL A 41 -6.21 6.94 -8.39
CA VAL A 41 -7.14 6.40 -7.38
C VAL A 41 -8.54 6.90 -7.76
N ALA A 42 -9.44 5.98 -8.09
CA ALA A 42 -10.79 6.29 -8.54
C ALA A 42 -11.80 6.07 -7.40
N GLY A 43 -12.32 7.17 -6.86
CA GLY A 43 -13.30 7.18 -5.78
C GLY A 43 -12.73 6.84 -4.40
N PHE A 44 -13.50 7.17 -3.37
CA PHE A 44 -13.31 6.74 -1.99
C PHE A 44 -14.58 5.98 -1.61
N PRO A 45 -14.61 4.64 -1.56
CA PRO A 45 -15.85 3.89 -1.32
C PRO A 45 -16.31 3.90 0.15
N TRP A 46 -15.46 4.38 1.06
CA TRP A 46 -15.70 4.42 2.50
C TRP A 46 -15.32 5.79 3.06
N GLN A 47 -16.15 6.29 3.97
CA GLN A 47 -15.83 7.42 4.84
C GLN A 47 -15.64 6.93 6.29
N TYR A 48 -14.84 7.67 7.05
CA TYR A 48 -14.40 7.29 8.39
C TYR A 48 -14.67 8.43 9.36
N LEU A 49 -15.33 8.13 10.48
CA LEU A 49 -15.69 9.11 11.51
C LEU A 49 -15.10 8.66 12.86
N LYS A 50 -14.16 9.44 13.38
CA LYS A 50 -13.60 9.21 14.72
C LYS A 50 -14.55 9.82 15.77
N ILE A 51 -15.08 8.99 16.66
CA ILE A 51 -16.13 9.33 17.61
C ILE A 51 -15.69 8.92 19.02
N ARG A 52 -16.08 9.73 20.02
CA ARG A 52 -15.90 9.43 21.44
C ARG A 52 -17.24 9.55 22.15
N LEU A 53 -17.66 8.52 22.87
CA LEU A 53 -18.84 8.59 23.73
C LEU A 53 -18.48 9.22 25.08
N THR A 54 -19.40 10.00 25.62
CA THR A 54 -19.29 10.61 26.94
C THR A 54 -20.61 10.44 27.68
N THR A 55 -20.59 9.81 28.85
CA THR A 55 -21.77 9.59 29.68
C THR A 55 -21.69 10.40 30.96
N GLU A 56 -22.85 10.73 31.54
CA GLU A 56 -22.96 11.32 32.87
C GLU A 56 -23.84 10.41 33.75
N PRO A 57 -23.30 9.76 34.81
CA PRO A 57 -21.89 9.75 35.21
C PRO A 57 -20.97 9.04 34.19
N PRO A 58 -19.65 9.27 34.22
CA PRO A 58 -18.69 8.58 33.36
C PRO A 58 -18.72 7.05 33.55
N CYS A 59 -18.85 6.32 32.44
CA CYS A 59 -18.96 4.87 32.40
C CYS A 59 -18.23 4.32 31.16
N ALA A 60 -17.46 3.24 31.33
CA ALA A 60 -16.78 2.57 30.23
C ALA A 60 -17.67 1.43 29.68
N LEU A 61 -18.29 1.63 28.52
CA LEU A 61 -19.00 0.59 27.80
C LEU A 61 -18.02 -0.40 27.17
N GLU A 62 -18.39 -1.69 27.13
CA GLU A 62 -17.71 -2.67 26.28
C GLU A 62 -18.03 -2.42 24.79
N GLN A 63 -17.20 -2.93 23.88
CA GLN A 63 -17.37 -2.75 22.43
C GLN A 63 -18.77 -3.14 21.90
N VAL A 64 -19.38 -4.20 22.46
CA VAL A 64 -20.73 -4.65 22.08
C VAL A 64 -21.78 -3.61 22.47
N HIS A 65 -21.69 -3.07 23.68
CA HIS A 65 -22.59 -2.03 24.19
C HIS A 65 -22.41 -0.71 23.41
N TYR A 66 -21.16 -0.34 23.10
CA TYR A 66 -20.82 0.81 22.24
C TYR A 66 -21.43 0.69 20.83
N ARG A 67 -21.26 -0.47 20.19
CA ARG A 67 -21.84 -0.75 18.86
C ARG A 67 -23.36 -0.76 18.89
N ASN A 68 -23.97 -1.30 19.94
CA ASN A 68 -25.43 -1.30 20.10
C ASN A 68 -25.97 0.13 20.27
N ALA A 69 -25.29 1.00 21.01
CA ALA A 69 -25.67 2.41 21.14
C ALA A 69 -25.69 3.13 19.77
N ILE A 70 -24.68 2.90 18.91
CA ILE A 70 -24.64 3.41 17.53
C ILE A 70 -25.85 2.90 16.73
N ASN A 71 -26.09 1.58 16.73
CA ASN A 71 -27.19 0.98 15.96
C ASN A 71 -28.56 1.49 16.42
N HIS A 72 -28.77 1.64 17.73
CA HIS A 72 -30.00 2.21 18.28
C HIS A 72 -30.18 3.67 17.89
N ALA A 73 -29.13 4.51 17.98
CA ALA A 73 -29.20 5.91 17.58
C ALA A 73 -29.53 6.08 16.08
N LEU A 74 -28.98 5.22 15.21
CA LEU A 74 -29.31 5.20 13.78
C LEU A 74 -30.76 4.77 13.53
N GLN A 75 -31.24 3.74 14.24
CA GLN A 75 -32.63 3.29 14.16
C GLN A 75 -33.63 4.33 14.71
N GLU A 76 -33.27 5.07 15.76
CA GLU A 76 -34.10 6.11 16.34
C GLU A 76 -34.18 7.35 15.44
N ALA A 77 -33.06 7.79 14.88
CA ALA A 77 -33.00 8.98 14.02
C ALA A 77 -33.53 8.75 12.60
N PHE A 78 -33.36 7.55 12.02
CA PHE A 78 -33.68 7.27 10.61
C PHE A 78 -34.54 6.01 10.39
N GLY A 79 -35.13 5.45 11.45
CA GLY A 79 -36.01 4.29 11.38
C GLY A 79 -35.36 3.06 10.75
N ALA A 80 -36.13 2.32 9.94
CA ALA A 80 -35.65 1.12 9.26
C ALA A 80 -34.49 1.38 8.28
N VAL A 81 -34.36 2.60 7.74
CA VAL A 81 -33.25 2.97 6.84
C VAL A 81 -31.95 3.08 7.61
N GLY A 82 -31.96 3.73 8.78
CA GLY A 82 -30.79 3.77 9.68
C GLY A 82 -30.43 2.41 10.25
N ALA A 83 -31.41 1.60 10.63
CA ALA A 83 -31.18 0.23 11.11
C ALA A 83 -30.56 -0.70 10.05
N ALA A 84 -30.75 -0.40 8.76
CA ALA A 84 -30.16 -1.13 7.64
C ALA A 84 -28.83 -0.52 7.13
N HIS A 85 -28.40 0.63 7.67
CA HIS A 85 -27.22 1.34 7.19
C HIS A 85 -25.93 0.63 7.66
N HIS A 86 -24.99 0.40 6.73
CA HIS A 86 -23.81 -0.41 7.00
C HIS A 86 -22.75 0.35 7.81
N VAL A 87 -22.62 0.00 9.08
CA VAL A 87 -21.61 0.59 9.99
C VAL A 87 -20.72 -0.49 10.62
N ASP A 88 -19.42 -0.34 10.40
CA ASP A 88 -18.37 -1.03 11.15
C ASP A 88 -17.84 -0.15 12.27
N LEU A 89 -17.41 -0.78 13.37
CA LEU A 89 -16.63 -0.15 14.44
C LEU A 89 -15.20 -0.70 14.38
N LEU A 90 -14.24 0.17 14.15
CA LEU A 90 -12.81 -0.12 14.09
C LEU A 90 -12.09 0.59 15.26
N ASP A 91 -10.89 0.13 15.59
CA ASP A 91 -9.95 0.77 16.52
C ASP A 91 -10.60 1.31 17.81
N PHE A 92 -11.36 0.44 18.49
CA PHE A 92 -12.09 0.79 19.71
C PHE A 92 -11.18 0.77 20.96
N GLU A 93 -11.04 1.94 21.59
CA GLU A 93 -10.31 2.15 22.84
C GLU A 93 -11.31 2.28 24.01
N GLN A 94 -11.39 1.25 24.85
CA GLN A 94 -12.38 1.16 25.94
C GLN A 94 -12.16 2.21 27.04
N ASP A 95 -10.91 2.52 27.40
CA ASP A 95 -10.59 3.42 28.52
C ASP A 95 -11.01 4.87 28.26
N CYS A 96 -10.90 5.33 27.02
CA CYS A 96 -11.32 6.68 26.61
C CYS A 96 -12.67 6.72 25.87
N GLN A 97 -13.33 5.56 25.70
CA GLN A 97 -14.60 5.40 24.97
C GLN A 97 -14.56 5.96 23.54
N GLU A 98 -13.46 5.69 22.83
CA GLU A 98 -13.19 6.23 21.50
C GLU A 98 -13.15 5.11 20.44
N GLY A 99 -13.55 5.42 19.20
CA GLY A 99 -13.53 4.45 18.11
C GLY A 99 -13.69 5.09 16.75
N LEU A 100 -13.38 4.32 15.70
CA LEU A 100 -13.46 4.75 14.31
C LEU A 100 -14.63 4.06 13.62
N ILE A 101 -15.71 4.79 13.36
CA ILE A 101 -16.81 4.31 12.52
C ILE A 101 -16.35 4.30 11.06
N ARG A 102 -16.61 3.20 10.34
CA ARG A 102 -16.54 3.12 8.87
C ARG A 102 -17.95 2.91 8.32
N THR A 103 -18.32 3.70 7.32
CA THR A 103 -19.59 3.60 6.56
C THR A 103 -19.33 3.87 5.07
N PRO A 104 -20.15 3.32 4.14
CA PRO A 104 -20.05 3.66 2.73
C PRO A 104 -20.07 5.18 2.48
N TYR A 105 -19.32 5.62 1.47
CA TYR A 105 -19.37 6.99 0.97
C TYR A 105 -20.15 6.99 -0.34
N GLU A 106 -21.42 7.40 -0.29
CA GLU A 106 -22.24 7.54 -1.48
C GLU A 106 -21.79 8.74 -2.31
N TYR A 107 -21.03 8.46 -3.37
CA TYR A 107 -20.56 9.45 -4.32
C TYR A 107 -21.72 9.87 -5.23
N VAL A 108 -22.48 10.88 -4.81
CA VAL A 108 -23.53 11.49 -5.63
C VAL A 108 -22.88 12.23 -6.80
N ASN A 109 -22.82 11.57 -7.97
CA ASN A 109 -22.60 12.28 -9.22
C ASN A 109 -23.77 13.23 -9.45
N VAL A 110 -23.50 14.53 -9.39
CA VAL A 110 -24.41 15.57 -9.89
C VAL A 110 -23.93 15.88 -11.31
N ASP A 111 -24.63 15.31 -12.29
CA ASP A 111 -24.44 15.56 -13.73
C ASP A 111 -25.07 16.91 -14.16
#